data_AF-A0A1M6BVM4-F1
#
_entry.id   AF-A0A1M6BVM4-F1
#
_cell.length_a   1.000
_cell.length_b   1.000
_cell.length_c   1.000
_cell.angle_alpha   90.00
_cell.angle_beta   90.00
_cell.angle_gamma   90.00
#
_symmetry.space_group_name_H-M   'P 1'
#
loop_
_entity.id
_entity.type
_entity.pdbx_description
1 polymer ?
#
loop_
_entity_poly.entity_id
_entity_poly.type
_entity_poly.pdbx_seq_one_letter_code
_entity_poly.pdbx_strand_id
1 'polypeptide(L)'
;MLVLRLCIEGDFVVVGQVGMWWSMAVEFLQKYLLFFIHLGVVLAAGIFLWRWAWRDAEQRGKSPLMVSLAVVFLFPYGWAFWLAFRPGRVHADILRQQGKKRLR
;
A
#
# COMPACT_ATOMS: atom_id res chain seq x y z
N MET A 1 -28.94 -4.21 -57.41
CA MET A 1 -28.37 -3.15 -56.54
C MET A 1 -28.73 -3.29 -55.05
N LEU A 2 -29.90 -3.83 -54.68
CA LEU A 2 -30.31 -4.01 -53.27
C LEU A 2 -29.46 -5.00 -52.44
N VAL A 3 -28.98 -6.10 -53.05
CA VAL A 3 -28.21 -7.14 -52.36
C VAL A 3 -26.83 -6.65 -51.89
N LEU A 4 -26.15 -5.83 -52.70
CA LEU A 4 -24.86 -5.23 -52.34
C LEU A 4 -24.98 -4.23 -51.18
N ARG A 5 -26.14 -3.58 -51.02
CA ARG A 5 -26.39 -2.63 -49.95
C ARG A 5 -26.54 -3.34 -48.59
N LEU A 6 -27.24 -4.48 -48.55
CA LEU A 6 -27.43 -5.29 -47.34
C LEU A 6 -26.13 -5.95 -46.82
N CYS A 7 -25.23 -6.39 -47.70
CA CYS A 7 -23.92 -6.91 -47.28
C CYS A 7 -23.07 -5.82 -46.60
N ILE A 8 -23.01 -4.63 -47.19
CA ILE A 8 -22.19 -3.53 -46.65
C ILE A 8 -22.75 -3.02 -45.31
N GLU A 9 -24.09 -2.93 -45.18
CA GLU A 9 -24.73 -2.53 -43.92
C GLU A 9 -24.59 -3.59 -42.82
N GLY A 10 -24.64 -4.88 -43.17
CA GLY A 10 -24.41 -5.98 -42.23
C GLY A 10 -22.98 -6.02 -41.70
N ASP A 11 -21.99 -5.86 -42.56
CA ASP A 11 -20.57 -5.85 -42.17
C ASP A 11 -20.23 -4.65 -41.28
N PHE A 12 -20.83 -3.48 -41.53
CA PHE A 12 -20.59 -2.28 -40.72
C PHE A 12 -21.17 -2.41 -39.29
N VAL A 13 -22.32 -3.06 -39.15
CA VAL A 13 -22.93 -3.33 -37.83
C VAL A 13 -22.09 -4.33 -37.03
N VAL A 14 -21.57 -5.38 -37.68
CA VAL A 14 -20.70 -6.38 -37.02
C VAL A 14 -19.37 -5.74 -36.59
N VAL A 15 -18.73 -4.95 -37.44
CA VAL A 15 -17.47 -4.24 -37.11
C VAL A 15 -17.69 -3.22 -35.98
N GLY A 16 -18.79 -2.47 -36.02
CA GLY A 16 -19.16 -1.53 -34.95
C GLY A 16 -19.43 -2.22 -33.62
N GLN A 17 -20.13 -3.36 -33.65
CA GLN A 17 -20.39 -4.17 -32.47
C GLN A 17 -19.08 -4.70 -31.87
N VAL A 18 -18.19 -5.31 -32.66
CA VAL A 18 -16.88 -5.82 -32.20
C VAL A 18 -16.02 -4.71 -31.61
N GLY A 19 -15.98 -3.52 -32.21
CA GLY A 19 -15.27 -2.36 -31.70
C GLY A 19 -15.77 -1.92 -30.31
N MET A 20 -17.09 -1.90 -30.11
CA MET A 20 -17.71 -1.55 -28.83
C MET A 20 -17.37 -2.56 -27.71
N TRP A 21 -17.38 -3.86 -27.99
CA TRP A 21 -16.97 -4.88 -27.02
C TRP A 21 -15.49 -4.75 -26.67
N TRP A 22 -14.64 -4.44 -27.65
CA TRP A 22 -13.21 -4.25 -27.45
C TRP A 22 -12.91 -3.05 -26.54
N SER A 23 -13.56 -1.90 -26.75
CA SER A 23 -13.38 -0.73 -25.87
C SER A 23 -13.84 -1.01 -24.45
N MET A 24 -14.97 -1.70 -24.26
CA MET A 24 -15.43 -2.11 -22.92
C MET A 24 -14.43 -3.04 -22.23
N ALA A 25 -13.87 -4.01 -22.96
CA ALA A 25 -12.89 -4.93 -22.43
C ALA A 25 -11.59 -4.22 -21.99
N VAL A 26 -11.12 -3.26 -22.78
CA VAL A 26 -9.90 -2.47 -22.46
C VAL A 26 -10.12 -1.59 -21.23
N GLU A 27 -11.25 -0.88 -21.13
CA GLU A 27 -11.57 -0.07 -19.96
C GLU A 27 -11.70 -0.90 -18.69
N PHE A 28 -12.34 -2.07 -18.81
CA PHE A 28 -12.45 -3.00 -17.70
C PHE A 28 -11.05 -3.46 -17.29
N LEU A 29 -10.25 -3.98 -18.22
CA LEU A 29 -8.87 -4.40 -17.96
C LEU A 29 -8.04 -3.31 -17.28
N GLN A 30 -8.14 -2.06 -17.74
CA GLN A 30 -7.46 -0.91 -17.16
C GLN A 30 -7.89 -0.66 -15.71
N LYS A 31 -9.20 -0.71 -15.42
CA LYS A 31 -9.72 -0.54 -14.05
C LYS A 31 -9.22 -1.63 -13.11
N TYR A 32 -9.20 -2.89 -13.56
CA TYR A 32 -8.67 -4.00 -12.75
C TYR A 32 -7.17 -3.87 -12.53
N LEU A 33 -6.40 -3.54 -13.58
CA LEU A 33 -4.97 -3.34 -13.46
C LEU A 33 -4.64 -2.23 -12.46
N LEU A 34 -5.33 -1.09 -12.56
CA LEU A 34 -5.19 0.01 -11.60
C LEU A 34 -5.58 -0.40 -10.18
N PHE A 35 -6.64 -1.19 -10.02
CA PHE A 35 -7.07 -1.72 -8.72
C PHE A 35 -5.97 -2.60 -8.09
N PHE A 36 -5.40 -3.54 -8.84
CA PHE A 36 -4.33 -4.40 -8.33
C PHE A 36 -3.05 -3.64 -8.01
N ILE A 37 -2.69 -2.63 -8.82
CA ILE A 37 -1.56 -1.74 -8.53
C ILE A 37 -1.81 -0.97 -7.24
N HIS A 38 -2.99 -0.35 -7.09
CA HIS A 38 -3.33 0.38 -5.86
C HIS A 38 -3.31 -0.53 -4.63
N LEU A 39 -3.90 -1.72 -4.73
CA LEU A 39 -3.88 -2.71 -3.67
C LEU A 39 -2.43 -3.11 -3.30
N GLY A 40 -1.59 -3.36 -4.30
CA GLY A 40 -0.18 -3.66 -4.12
C GLY A 40 0.58 -2.54 -3.40
N VAL A 41 0.36 -1.28 -3.80
CA VAL A 41 0.97 -0.10 -3.16
C VAL A 41 0.53 0.05 -1.71
N VAL A 42 -0.77 -0.11 -1.41
CA VAL A 42 -1.30 -0.01 -0.05
C VAL A 42 -0.73 -1.11 0.84
N LEU A 43 -0.67 -2.35 0.35
CA LEU A 43 -0.07 -3.47 1.08
C LEU A 43 1.41 -3.25 1.32
N ALA A 44 2.17 -2.83 0.30
CA ALA A 44 3.59 -2.53 0.44
C ALA A 44 3.84 -1.41 1.47
N ALA A 45 3.06 -0.34 1.43
CA ALA A 45 3.12 0.75 2.40
C ALA A 45 2.79 0.27 3.82
N GLY A 46 1.74 -0.55 3.98
CA GLY A 46 1.36 -1.14 5.27
C GLY A 46 2.46 -2.04 5.86
N ILE A 47 3.07 -2.89 5.05
CA ILE A 47 4.19 -3.76 5.46
C ILE A 47 5.41 -2.91 5.84
N PHE A 48 5.71 -1.88 5.07
CA PHE A 48 6.82 -0.96 5.36
C PHE A 48 6.61 -0.25 6.69
N LEU A 49 5.42 0.33 6.91
CA LEU A 49 5.05 1.00 8.16
C LEU A 49 5.09 0.05 9.35
N TRP A 50 4.58 -1.17 9.19
CA TRP A 50 4.63 -2.20 10.22
C TRP A 50 6.08 -2.50 10.63
N ARG A 51 6.96 -2.79 9.65
CA ARG A 51 8.38 -3.10 9.91
C ARG A 51 9.11 -1.91 10.55
N TRP A 52 8.80 -0.69 10.12
CA TRP A 52 9.36 0.52 10.69
C TRP A 52 8.93 0.71 12.15
N ALA A 53 7.63 0.64 12.43
CA ALA A 53 7.06 0.82 13.76
C ALA A 53 7.56 -0.26 14.73
N TRP A 54 7.67 -1.50 14.26
CA TRP A 54 8.20 -2.62 15.03
C TRP A 54 9.64 -2.34 15.49
N ARG A 55 10.53 -2.04 14.55
CA ARG A 55 11.95 -1.77 14.86
C ARG A 55 12.12 -0.54 15.76
N ASP A 56 11.31 0.50 15.53
CA ASP A 56 11.39 1.71 16.34
C ASP A 56 10.92 1.46 17.79
N ALA A 57 9.85 0.68 17.98
CA ALA A 57 9.37 0.30 19.31
C ALA A 57 10.38 -0.59 20.05
N GLU A 58 10.99 -1.55 19.35
CA GLU A 58 12.01 -2.44 19.88
C GLU A 58 13.23 -1.67 20.38
N GLN A 59 13.73 -0.71 19.59
CA GLN A 59 14.84 0.17 20.00
C GLN A 59 14.53 1.03 21.24
N ARG A 60 13.25 1.23 21.54
CA ARG A 60 12.74 2.06 22.63
C ARG A 60 12.22 1.24 23.81
N GLY A 61 12.33 -0.09 23.77
CA GLY A 61 11.89 -0.98 24.84
C GLY A 61 10.38 -0.98 25.06
N LYS A 62 9.58 -0.64 24.04
CA LYS A 62 8.11 -0.76 24.07
C LYS A 62 7.68 -2.02 23.33
N SER A 63 6.48 -2.53 23.65
CA SER A 63 5.92 -3.71 22.99
C SER A 63 5.77 -3.44 21.48
N PRO A 64 6.58 -4.09 20.62
CA PRO A 64 6.62 -3.75 19.20
C PRO A 64 5.33 -4.14 18.49
N LEU A 65 4.67 -5.22 18.93
CA LEU A 65 3.41 -5.69 18.38
C LEU A 65 2.26 -4.70 18.65
N MET A 66 2.14 -4.17 19.87
CA MET A 66 1.06 -3.20 20.16
C MET A 66 1.26 -1.89 19.40
N VAL A 67 2.51 -1.42 19.31
CA VAL A 67 2.84 -0.19 18.59
C VAL A 67 2.61 -0.34 17.10
N SER A 68 3.08 -1.44 16.48
CA SER A 68 2.87 -1.67 15.06
C SER A 68 1.39 -1.83 14.70
N LEU A 69 0.61 -2.50 15.55
CA LEU A 69 -0.84 -2.62 15.38
C LEU A 69 -1.53 -1.25 15.47
N ALA A 70 -1.20 -0.44 16.48
CA ALA A 70 -1.74 0.89 16.62
C ALA A 70 -1.38 1.80 15.42
N VAL A 71 -0.13 1.77 14.96
CA VAL A 71 0.34 2.61 13.85
C VAL A 71 -0.33 2.23 12.53
N VAL A 72 -0.51 0.94 12.24
CA VAL A 72 -1.12 0.47 10.98
C VAL A 72 -2.64 0.61 10.99
N PHE A 73 -3.32 0.21 12.07
CA PHE A 73 -4.79 0.24 12.11
C PHE A 73 -5.38 1.64 12.35
N LEU A 74 -4.68 2.50 13.10
CA LEU A 74 -5.15 3.86 13.37
C LEU A 74 -4.48 4.89 12.45
N PHE A 75 -3.87 4.48 11.34
CA PHE A 75 -3.25 5.41 10.39
C PHE A 75 -4.28 6.45 9.90
N PRO A 76 -3.92 7.75 9.81
CA PRO A 76 -2.62 8.36 10.12
C PRO A 76 -2.44 8.74 11.60
N TYR A 77 -3.49 8.72 12.40
CA TYR A 77 -3.49 9.18 13.79
C TYR A 77 -2.58 8.34 14.71
N GLY A 78 -2.58 7.01 14.56
CA GLY A 78 -1.70 6.12 15.33
C GLY A 78 -0.22 6.38 15.07
N TRP A 79 0.12 6.67 13.81
CA TRP A 79 1.47 7.09 13.43
C TRP A 79 1.83 8.45 14.03
N ALA A 80 0.95 9.44 13.91
CA ALA A 80 1.16 10.77 14.47
C ALA A 80 1.30 10.75 16.00
N PHE A 81 0.46 9.97 16.69
CA PHE A 81 0.51 9.79 18.14
C PHE A 81 1.83 9.12 18.56
N TRP A 82 2.25 8.07 17.84
CA TRP A 82 3.53 7.41 18.11
C TRP A 82 4.72 8.37 17.97
N LEU A 83 4.69 9.26 16.97
CA LEU A 83 5.71 10.27 16.78
C LEU A 83 5.69 11.36 17.85
N ALA A 84 4.50 11.82 18.27
CA ALA A 84 4.33 12.86 19.28
C ALA A 84 4.77 12.39 20.67
N PHE A 85 4.45 11.14 21.04
CA PHE A 85 4.74 10.56 22.37
C PHE A 85 5.93 9.60 22.35
N ARG A 86 6.79 9.70 21.33
CA ARG A 86 7.91 8.79 21.09
C ARG A 86 8.89 8.84 22.28
N PRO A 87 9.02 7.78 23.10
CA PRO A 87 9.89 7.80 24.28
C PRO A 87 11.37 7.81 23.88
N GLY A 88 12.27 8.34 24.73
CA GLY A 88 13.72 8.36 24.48
C GLY A 88 14.33 6.98 24.18
N ARG A 89 15.50 6.94 23.53
CA ARG A 89 16.16 5.68 23.13
C ARG A 89 16.78 4.98 24.36
N VAL A 90 16.02 4.09 24.99
CA VAL A 90 16.44 3.30 26.16
C VAL A 90 17.72 2.49 25.90
N HIS A 91 17.89 1.92 24.69
CA HIS A 91 19.06 1.11 24.36
C HIS A 91 20.39 1.90 24.39
N ALA A 92 20.35 3.20 24.08
CA ALA A 92 21.52 4.06 24.16
C ALA A 92 21.93 4.31 25.62
N ASP A 93 20.95 4.39 26.53
CA ASP A 93 21.18 4.66 27.94
C ASP A 93 21.80 3.45 28.64
N ILE A 94 21.38 2.22 28.31
CA ILE A 94 21.99 0.99 28.84
C ILE A 94 23.45 0.87 28.40
N LEU A 95 23.77 1.14 27.13
CA LEU A 95 25.15 1.13 26.64
C LEU A 95 25.99 2.25 27.27
N ARG A 96 25.43 3.45 27.48
CA ARG A 96 26.09 4.52 28.24
C ARG A 96 26.38 4.11 29.68
N GLN A 97 25.44 3.45 30.34
CA GLN A 97 25.62 3.00 31.72
C GLN A 97 26.66 1.88 31.83
N GLN A 98 26.68 0.95 30.87
CA GLN A 98 27.68 -0.13 30.79
C GLN A 98 29.10 0.42 30.55
N GLY A 99 29.27 1.38 29.63
CA GLY A 99 30.57 2.03 29.40
C GLY A 99 31.07 2.82 30.61
N LYS A 100 30.17 3.48 31.34
CA LYS A 100 30.52 4.25 32.55
C LYS A 100 30.95 3.36 33.73
N LYS A 101 30.46 2.11 33.82
CA LYS A 101 30.86 1.14 34.85
C LYS A 101 32.24 0.51 34.61
N ARG A 102 32.76 0.50 33.38
CA ARG A 102 34.11 -0.02 33.08
C ARG A 102 35.26 0.94 33.43
N LEU A 103 34.95 2.21 33.70
CA LEU A 103 35.93 3.27 33.96
C LEU A 103 36.07 3.63 35.45
N ARG A 104 35.44 2.85 36.35
CA ARG A 104 35.63 2.91 37.80
C ARG A 104 36.20 1.59 38.27
#